data_AF-A0A0F7RZF6-F1
#
_entry.id   AF-A0A0F7RZF6-F1
#
_cell.length_a   1.000
_cell.length_b   1.000
_cell.length_c   1.000
_cell.angle_alpha   90.00
_cell.angle_beta   90.00
_cell.angle_gamma   90.00
#
_symmetry.space_group_name_H-M   'P 1'
#
loop_
_entity.id
_entity.type
_entity.pdbx_description
1 polymer ?
#
loop_
_entity_poly.entity_id
_entity_poly.type
_entity_poly.pdbx_seq_one_letter_code
_entity_poly.pdbx_strand_id
1 'polypeptide(L)'
;MVSNHMIVFTLPALRAALRPGLARLTSLSLLPATRGLTTTSLSSSSASSSLLARPNPRSLAAAGIIGAAASSISATRARSFATTSVKKAISKGEQIPNTTFMYVPWAPELADGTACGAPTKVQTHEAFKGKKVVIVAVPGAYTPTCHVNHIPPYIKQAEAFKSKGVDQVIVLAQNDPFVMSAWGVQNKAEDKVIFATDLNLEFSKGIGSIADLSAMGFGERTGRYALIVDDLKVVDFSPEPNPGAVEVSGADHVLAKL
;
A
#
# COMPACT_ATOMS: atom_id res chain seq x y z
N MET A 1 -60.43 -22.90 -16.79
CA MET A 1 -61.40 -23.19 -17.86
C MET A 1 -62.02 -21.87 -18.32
N VAL A 2 -61.85 -21.55 -19.61
CA VAL A 2 -62.61 -20.61 -20.49
C VAL A 2 -62.74 -19.14 -20.00
N SER A 3 -62.02 -18.14 -20.51
CA SER A 3 -61.87 -17.52 -21.86
C SER A 3 -62.83 -16.35 -22.14
N ASN A 4 -62.24 -15.32 -22.78
CA ASN A 4 -62.80 -14.18 -23.53
C ASN A 4 -63.49 -13.01 -22.82
N HIS A 5 -62.87 -11.83 -22.88
CA HIS A 5 -63.24 -10.76 -23.83
C HIS A 5 -62.03 -9.85 -24.15
N MET A 6 -62.10 -9.18 -25.28
CA MET A 6 -60.99 -8.80 -26.17
C MET A 6 -61.14 -7.32 -26.60
N ILE A 7 -60.03 -6.68 -27.03
CA ILE A 7 -59.90 -5.42 -27.85
C ILE A 7 -60.29 -4.11 -27.09
N VAL A 8 -59.65 -2.93 -27.16
CA VAL A 8 -58.97 -2.20 -28.26
C VAL A 8 -57.93 -1.16 -27.78
N PHE A 9 -56.88 -1.04 -28.60
CA PHE A 9 -55.82 -0.03 -28.78
C PHE A 9 -56.17 1.45 -28.54
N THR A 10 -55.18 2.26 -28.11
CA THR A 10 -54.52 3.29 -28.97
C THR A 10 -53.35 3.98 -28.24
N LEU A 11 -52.15 3.91 -28.84
CA LEU A 11 -51.09 4.91 -28.68
C LEU A 11 -51.46 6.20 -29.44
N PRO A 12 -50.77 7.31 -29.18
CA PRO A 12 -50.07 7.92 -30.32
C PRO A 12 -48.61 8.24 -30.05
N ALA A 13 -47.88 8.18 -31.16
CA ALA A 13 -46.46 8.41 -31.30
C ALA A 13 -46.13 9.86 -31.67
N LEU A 14 -44.85 10.21 -31.50
CA LEU A 14 -44.01 10.96 -32.44
C LEU A 14 -44.41 12.40 -32.82
N ARG A 15 -43.55 13.36 -32.44
CA ARG A 15 -43.25 14.49 -33.34
C ARG A 15 -41.77 14.85 -33.29
N ALA A 16 -41.17 14.79 -34.47
CA ALA A 16 -39.79 15.14 -34.76
C ALA A 16 -39.66 16.60 -35.25
N ALA A 17 -38.39 17.03 -35.26
CA ALA A 17 -37.77 18.04 -36.12
C ALA A 17 -38.04 19.53 -35.82
N LEU A 18 -36.95 20.28 -35.57
CA LEU A 18 -36.40 21.29 -36.50
C LEU A 18 -35.14 21.98 -35.89
N ARG A 19 -33.97 21.70 -36.48
CA ARG A 19 -32.84 22.65 -36.63
C ARG A 19 -33.12 23.46 -37.93
N PRO A 20 -32.64 24.71 -38.17
CA PRO A 20 -31.20 24.97 -38.39
C PRO A 20 -30.70 26.42 -38.16
N GLY A 21 -29.38 26.62 -38.33
CA GLY A 21 -28.80 27.92 -38.70
C GLY A 21 -27.66 28.42 -37.79
N LEU A 22 -26.53 28.98 -38.24
CA LEU A 22 -25.54 28.78 -39.31
C LEU A 22 -24.56 29.97 -39.15
N ALA A 23 -23.25 29.71 -39.21
CA ALA A 23 -22.14 30.67 -39.45
C ALA A 23 -21.87 31.74 -38.35
N ARG A 24 -20.67 32.29 -38.13
CA ARG A 24 -19.63 32.68 -39.11
C ARG A 24 -18.30 33.08 -38.41
N LEU A 25 -17.19 32.55 -38.94
CA LEU A 25 -15.85 33.14 -39.21
C LEU A 25 -14.91 33.72 -38.13
N THR A 26 -13.62 33.35 -38.35
CA THR A 26 -12.36 34.11 -38.22
C THR A 26 -11.82 34.34 -36.80
N SER A 27 -10.53 34.18 -36.48
CA SER A 27 -9.35 34.40 -37.31
C SER A 27 -8.15 33.52 -36.94
N LEU A 28 -7.44 33.15 -38.00
CA LEU A 28 -6.07 32.70 -38.12
C LEU A 28 -5.07 33.71 -37.50
N SER A 29 -4.06 33.23 -36.76
CA SER A 29 -2.75 33.91 -36.70
C SER A 29 -1.65 32.89 -36.39
N LEU A 30 -0.93 32.53 -37.45
CA LEU A 30 0.36 31.83 -37.42
C LEU A 30 1.53 32.84 -37.25
N LEU A 31 2.55 32.40 -36.51
CA LEU A 31 4.01 32.63 -36.66
C LEU A 31 4.57 34.06 -36.37
N PRO A 32 5.90 34.24 -36.12
CA PRO A 32 7.02 33.30 -36.34
C PRO A 32 8.04 33.13 -35.18
N ALA A 33 8.93 32.15 -35.39
CA ALA A 33 10.18 31.91 -34.68
C ALA A 33 11.28 32.92 -35.00
N THR A 34 12.19 33.21 -34.07
CA THR A 34 13.62 33.48 -34.37
C THR A 34 14.54 33.26 -33.15
N ARG A 35 15.50 32.34 -33.35
CA ARG A 35 16.96 32.42 -33.10
C ARG A 35 17.51 32.93 -31.75
N GLY A 36 18.39 32.11 -31.17
CA GLY A 36 19.38 32.53 -30.18
C GLY A 36 20.32 31.40 -29.77
N LEU A 37 21.20 30.98 -30.70
CA LEU A 37 22.29 30.03 -30.46
C LEU A 37 23.47 30.81 -29.87
N THR A 38 23.93 30.48 -28.67
CA THR A 38 25.31 30.76 -28.25
C THR A 38 25.82 29.63 -27.37
N THR A 39 26.62 28.79 -28.01
CA THR A 39 27.61 27.91 -27.40
C THR A 39 28.77 28.75 -26.86
N THR A 40 29.14 28.57 -25.59
CA THR A 40 30.49 28.88 -25.13
C THR A 40 30.96 27.76 -24.22
N SER A 41 31.75 26.88 -24.80
CA SER A 41 32.75 26.04 -24.14
C SER A 41 33.89 26.92 -23.62
N LEU A 42 34.43 26.61 -22.43
CA LEU A 42 35.78 26.90 -21.94
C LEU A 42 35.99 25.98 -20.72
N SER A 43 36.53 24.77 -20.89
CA SER A 43 37.95 24.40 -20.76
C SER A 43 38.60 24.71 -19.40
N SER A 44 38.78 23.63 -18.63
CA SER A 44 39.93 23.23 -17.80
C SER A 44 40.83 24.29 -17.15
N SER A 45 41.00 24.15 -15.83
CA SER A 45 42.30 24.40 -15.17
C SER A 45 42.43 23.52 -13.93
N SER A 46 43.52 22.78 -13.92
CA SER A 46 44.05 21.87 -12.91
C SER A 46 44.49 22.55 -11.61
N ALA A 47 44.30 21.87 -10.49
CA ALA A 47 45.29 21.87 -9.40
C ALA A 47 45.17 20.57 -8.61
N SER A 48 46.14 19.68 -8.83
CA SER A 48 46.46 18.56 -7.94
C SER A 48 47.01 19.10 -6.61
N SER A 49 46.74 18.43 -5.49
CA SER A 49 47.78 17.69 -4.77
C SER A 49 47.34 17.19 -3.40
N SER A 50 48.04 16.12 -3.02
CA SER A 50 48.26 15.54 -1.68
C SER A 50 47.14 14.73 -1.04
N LEU A 51 47.24 13.42 -1.31
CA LEU A 51 47.34 12.34 -0.32
C LEU A 51 47.30 12.79 1.15
N LEU A 52 46.52 12.07 1.96
CA LEU A 52 47.07 11.28 3.07
C LEU A 52 46.10 10.20 3.51
N ALA A 53 46.71 9.06 3.82
CA ALA A 53 46.09 7.75 3.96
C ALA A 53 45.37 7.55 5.30
N ARG A 54 44.45 6.58 5.26
CA ARG A 54 43.70 5.99 6.37
C ARG A 54 44.59 5.13 7.32
N PRO A 55 44.05 4.71 8.48
CA PRO A 55 44.78 4.50 9.73
C PRO A 55 45.20 3.04 9.97
N ASN A 56 46.03 2.82 11.01
CA ASN A 56 45.87 1.64 11.85
C ASN A 56 46.48 1.79 13.26
N PRO A 57 45.92 1.12 14.30
CA PRO A 57 46.30 1.29 15.69
C PRO A 57 47.17 0.14 16.19
N ARG A 58 48.26 0.45 16.90
CA ARG A 58 48.91 -0.46 17.86
C ARG A 58 49.67 0.35 18.90
N SER A 59 49.30 0.19 20.16
CA SER A 59 50.28 0.19 21.26
C SER A 59 49.70 -0.55 22.46
N LEU A 60 50.37 -1.64 22.84
CA LEU A 60 50.28 -2.27 24.14
C LEU A 60 51.20 -1.54 25.11
N ALA A 61 50.78 -1.36 26.35
CA ALA A 61 51.68 -1.51 27.50
C ALA A 61 50.88 -1.76 28.78
N ALA A 62 51.38 -2.70 29.58
CA ALA A 62 50.83 -3.23 30.82
C ALA A 62 51.43 -2.54 32.06
N ALA A 63 50.74 -2.59 33.21
CA ALA A 63 51.34 -2.56 34.54
C ALA A 63 50.32 -2.93 35.65
N GLY A 64 50.73 -3.77 36.61
CA GLY A 64 50.55 -3.47 38.04
C GLY A 64 49.45 -4.15 38.88
N ILE A 65 49.75 -5.37 39.34
CA ILE A 65 49.51 -6.05 40.65
C ILE A 65 48.66 -5.33 41.75
N ILE A 66 47.77 -6.09 42.43
CA ILE A 66 47.64 -6.33 43.90
C ILE A 66 46.17 -6.64 44.28
N GLY A 67 45.94 -7.68 45.11
CA GLY A 67 44.92 -7.62 46.17
C GLY A 67 43.83 -8.70 46.16
N ALA A 68 43.92 -9.61 47.14
CA ALA A 68 42.92 -10.61 47.47
C ALA A 68 41.63 -10.03 48.07
N ALA A 69 40.47 -10.65 47.81
CA ALA A 69 39.40 -10.86 48.79
C ALA A 69 38.31 -11.80 48.21
N ALA A 70 38.14 -12.96 48.84
CA ALA A 70 36.93 -13.75 48.69
C ALA A 70 35.81 -13.11 49.51
N SER A 71 34.64 -12.87 48.91
CA SER A 71 33.37 -12.72 49.62
C SER A 71 32.19 -12.97 48.69
N SER A 72 31.33 -13.85 49.18
CA SER A 72 30.01 -14.22 48.68
C SER A 72 29.06 -13.04 48.48
N ILE A 73 28.15 -13.14 47.50
CA ILE A 73 26.67 -12.96 47.59
C ILE A 73 26.10 -12.59 46.21
N SER A 74 24.93 -13.19 45.94
CA SER A 74 23.89 -12.81 44.95
C SER A 74 23.93 -13.49 43.58
N ALA A 75 23.21 -14.62 43.50
CA ALA A 75 22.69 -15.16 42.26
C ALA A 75 21.83 -14.10 41.57
N THR A 76 22.42 -13.41 40.60
CA THR A 76 21.69 -12.48 39.75
C THR A 76 20.85 -13.30 38.81
N ARG A 77 19.54 -13.32 39.06
CA ARG A 77 18.48 -13.84 38.19
C ARG A 77 18.79 -13.46 36.75
N ALA A 78 19.23 -14.42 35.94
CA ALA A 78 19.38 -14.25 34.52
C ALA A 78 18.05 -13.75 33.97
N ARG A 79 18.01 -12.47 33.55
CA ARG A 79 16.93 -11.99 32.71
C ARG A 79 17.02 -12.82 31.45
N SER A 80 16.05 -13.70 31.28
CA SER A 80 15.76 -14.34 30.00
C SER A 80 15.60 -13.20 28.99
N PHE A 81 16.63 -12.99 28.17
CA PHE A 81 16.47 -12.29 26.92
C PHE A 81 15.47 -13.15 26.15
N ALA A 82 14.24 -12.64 26.04
CA ALA A 82 13.25 -13.20 25.14
C ALA A 82 13.91 -13.23 23.76
N THR A 83 14.29 -14.43 23.33
CA THR A 83 14.70 -14.70 21.96
C THR A 83 13.59 -14.16 21.08
N THR A 84 13.89 -13.11 20.32
CA THR A 84 12.99 -12.63 19.27
C THR A 84 13.01 -13.72 18.21
N SER A 85 12.18 -14.75 18.41
CA SER A 85 11.93 -15.78 17.42
C SER A 85 11.44 -15.06 16.18
N VAL A 86 12.22 -15.13 15.10
CA VAL A 86 11.78 -14.71 13.77
C VAL A 86 10.48 -15.46 13.51
N LYS A 87 9.37 -14.72 13.54
CA LYS A 87 8.04 -15.31 13.45
C LYS A 87 7.91 -15.88 12.04
N LYS A 88 7.68 -17.19 11.95
CA LYS A 88 7.43 -17.90 10.70
C LYS A 88 6.28 -17.23 9.95
N ALA A 89 6.38 -17.15 8.61
CA ALA A 89 5.29 -16.71 7.75
C ALA A 89 4.00 -17.48 8.03
N ILE A 90 2.87 -16.77 8.07
CA ILE A 90 1.56 -17.36 8.35
C ILE A 90 1.19 -18.40 7.28
N SER A 91 0.61 -19.53 7.72
CA SER A 91 0.21 -20.61 6.83
C SER A 91 -1.31 -20.66 6.65
N LYS A 92 -1.76 -21.33 5.58
CA LYS A 92 -3.17 -21.64 5.36
C LYS A 92 -3.79 -22.35 6.57
N GLY A 93 -5.00 -21.94 6.97
CA GLY A 93 -5.76 -22.46 8.10
C GLY A 93 -5.43 -21.81 9.44
N GLU A 94 -4.32 -21.06 9.55
CA GLU A 94 -4.00 -20.31 10.75
C GLU A 94 -4.97 -19.13 10.93
N GLN A 95 -5.20 -18.71 12.18
CA GLN A 95 -5.98 -17.51 12.46
C GLN A 95 -5.11 -16.27 12.31
N ILE A 96 -5.63 -15.22 11.68
CA ILE A 96 -4.91 -13.95 11.54
C ILE A 96 -4.66 -13.28 12.90
N PRO A 97 -3.64 -12.41 13.01
CA PRO A 97 -3.44 -11.60 14.21
C PRO A 97 -4.65 -10.72 14.54
N ASN A 98 -5.00 -10.61 15.82
CA ASN A 98 -5.96 -9.63 16.30
C ASN A 98 -5.24 -8.33 16.63
N THR A 99 -5.31 -7.35 15.75
CA THR A 99 -4.57 -6.08 15.85
C THR A 99 -5.49 -4.92 15.48
N THR A 100 -5.03 -3.69 15.76
CA THR A 100 -5.77 -2.48 15.37
C THR A 100 -5.28 -2.00 14.01
N PHE A 101 -6.21 -1.87 13.06
CA PHE A 101 -6.03 -1.04 11.87
C PHE A 101 -6.60 0.35 12.09
N MET A 102 -6.08 1.32 11.34
CA MET A 102 -6.69 2.64 11.23
C MET A 102 -6.98 2.94 9.77
N TYR A 103 -8.10 3.60 9.50
CA TYR A 103 -8.36 4.16 8.18
C TYR A 103 -9.31 5.35 8.30
N VAL A 104 -9.32 6.20 7.28
CA VAL A 104 -10.32 7.25 7.15
C VAL A 104 -11.45 6.70 6.28
N PRO A 105 -12.68 6.58 6.79
CA PRO A 105 -13.82 6.18 5.98
C PRO A 105 -14.00 7.12 4.80
N TRP A 106 -14.22 6.56 3.60
CA TRP A 106 -14.50 7.39 2.45
C TRP A 106 -15.85 8.10 2.61
N ALA A 107 -15.87 9.35 2.19
CA ALA A 107 -17.08 10.15 2.07
C ALA A 107 -16.94 11.11 0.87
N PRO A 108 -18.04 11.51 0.20
CA PRO A 108 -17.99 12.33 -1.00
C PRO A 108 -17.23 13.65 -0.84
N GLU A 109 -17.26 14.26 0.35
CA GLU A 109 -16.51 15.47 0.67
C GLU A 109 -14.99 15.32 0.57
N LEU A 110 -14.46 14.09 0.67
CA LEU A 110 -13.03 13.83 0.54
C LEU A 110 -12.58 13.80 -0.93
N ALA A 111 -13.51 13.75 -1.89
CA ALA A 111 -13.20 13.47 -3.29
C ALA A 111 -12.32 14.53 -3.96
N ASP A 112 -12.39 15.79 -3.52
CA ASP A 112 -11.58 16.89 -4.04
C ASP A 112 -10.29 17.15 -3.23
N GLY A 113 -10.09 16.41 -2.13
CA GLY A 113 -8.93 16.54 -1.26
C GLY A 113 -8.90 17.80 -0.40
N THR A 114 -9.99 18.59 -0.36
CA THR A 114 -10.07 19.82 0.44
C THR A 114 -10.60 19.56 1.85
N ALA A 115 -11.43 18.53 2.03
CA ALA A 115 -11.93 18.13 3.33
C ALA A 115 -10.95 17.21 4.08
N CYS A 116 -10.92 17.33 5.41
CA CYS A 116 -10.18 16.45 6.29
C CYS A 116 -11.10 15.34 6.81
N GLY A 117 -10.71 14.08 6.62
CA GLY A 117 -11.39 12.94 7.25
C GLY A 117 -10.77 12.57 8.59
N ALA A 118 -11.59 12.01 9.48
CA ALA A 118 -11.15 11.55 10.79
C ALA A 118 -10.78 10.05 10.76
N PRO A 119 -9.54 9.68 11.17
CA PRO A 119 -9.17 8.28 11.27
C PRO A 119 -10.02 7.53 12.29
N THR A 120 -10.53 6.37 11.90
CA THR A 120 -11.26 5.43 12.75
C THR A 120 -10.40 4.21 13.02
N LYS A 121 -10.42 3.73 14.27
CA LYS A 121 -9.75 2.49 14.67
C LYS A 121 -10.67 1.31 14.44
N VAL A 122 -10.11 0.21 13.96
CA VAL A 122 -10.82 -1.05 13.72
C VAL A 122 -10.00 -2.22 14.21
N GLN A 123 -10.60 -3.07 15.05
CA GLN A 123 -10.01 -4.36 15.40
C GLN A 123 -10.21 -5.37 14.26
N THR A 124 -9.14 -6.03 13.82
CA THR A 124 -9.20 -6.97 12.69
C THR A 124 -10.18 -8.12 12.95
N HIS A 125 -10.22 -8.67 14.17
CA HIS A 125 -11.14 -9.77 14.47
C HIS A 125 -12.60 -9.32 14.49
N GLU A 126 -12.90 -8.14 15.01
CA GLU A 126 -14.27 -7.63 15.05
C GLU A 126 -14.78 -7.29 13.65
N ALA A 127 -13.93 -6.69 12.81
CA ALA A 127 -14.32 -6.29 11.47
C ALA A 127 -14.42 -7.46 10.48
N PHE A 128 -13.59 -8.50 10.63
CA PHE A 128 -13.46 -9.58 9.65
C PHE A 128 -14.17 -10.88 10.05
N LYS A 129 -14.73 -10.97 11.26
CA LYS A 129 -15.49 -12.14 11.70
C LYS A 129 -16.70 -12.38 10.79
N GLY A 130 -16.87 -13.62 10.35
CA GLY A 130 -17.94 -14.03 9.44
C GLY A 130 -17.86 -13.42 8.04
N LYS A 131 -16.71 -12.85 7.65
CA LYS A 131 -16.50 -12.24 6.34
C LYS A 131 -15.35 -12.87 5.60
N LYS A 132 -15.40 -12.80 4.27
CA LYS A 132 -14.27 -13.04 3.39
C LYS A 132 -13.61 -11.72 3.02
N VAL A 133 -12.34 -11.56 3.37
CA VAL A 133 -11.58 -10.32 3.21
C VAL A 133 -10.31 -10.60 2.40
N VAL A 134 -10.05 -9.76 1.40
CA VAL A 134 -8.79 -9.75 0.65
C VAL A 134 -7.96 -8.57 1.14
N ILE A 135 -6.78 -8.85 1.68
CA ILE A 135 -5.81 -7.83 2.07
C ILE A 135 -4.67 -7.84 1.06
N VAL A 136 -4.44 -6.71 0.38
CA VAL A 136 -3.26 -6.47 -0.44
C VAL A 136 -2.35 -5.48 0.29
N ALA A 137 -1.17 -5.94 0.68
CA ALA A 137 -0.21 -5.11 1.39
C ALA A 137 0.92 -4.66 0.46
N VAL A 138 1.40 -3.43 0.70
CA VAL A 138 2.47 -2.81 -0.07
C VAL A 138 3.48 -2.10 0.83
N PRO A 139 4.76 -1.98 0.43
CA PRO A 139 5.77 -1.27 1.24
C PRO A 139 5.52 0.23 1.44
N GLY A 140 4.77 0.87 0.55
CA GLY A 140 4.43 2.27 0.74
C GLY A 140 3.54 2.86 -0.34
N ALA A 141 2.63 3.74 0.10
CA ALA A 141 1.84 4.60 -0.75
C ALA A 141 2.74 5.44 -1.67
N TYR A 142 2.25 5.75 -2.87
CA TYR A 142 2.94 6.56 -3.90
C TYR A 142 4.27 6.02 -4.45
N THR A 143 4.75 4.86 -3.99
CA THR A 143 5.97 4.24 -4.58
C THR A 143 5.66 3.63 -5.96
N PRO A 144 6.60 3.64 -6.93
CA PRO A 144 6.29 3.37 -8.34
C PRO A 144 5.55 2.04 -8.61
N THR A 145 6.09 0.92 -8.14
CA THR A 145 5.46 -0.40 -8.34
C THR A 145 4.09 -0.49 -7.68
N CYS A 146 3.95 0.04 -6.47
CA CYS A 146 2.71 -0.02 -5.69
C CYS A 146 1.61 0.84 -6.33
N HIS A 147 1.98 2.06 -6.73
CA HIS A 147 1.05 3.07 -7.26
C HIS A 147 0.61 2.74 -8.69
N VAL A 148 1.52 2.31 -9.56
CA VAL A 148 1.22 2.15 -10.99
C VAL A 148 0.70 0.74 -11.30
N ASN A 149 1.32 -0.29 -10.73
CA ASN A 149 1.08 -1.67 -11.16
C ASN A 149 0.26 -2.49 -10.17
N HIS A 150 0.43 -2.27 -8.87
CA HIS A 150 -0.15 -3.18 -7.87
C HIS A 150 -1.60 -2.85 -7.52
N ILE A 151 -1.89 -1.61 -7.11
CA ILE A 151 -3.19 -1.24 -6.54
C ILE A 151 -4.29 -0.94 -7.58
N PRO A 152 -4.02 -0.23 -8.70
CA PRO A 152 -5.09 0.09 -9.66
C PRO A 152 -5.89 -1.13 -10.18
N PRO A 153 -5.29 -2.31 -10.44
CA PRO A 153 -6.05 -3.51 -10.80
C PRO A 153 -7.09 -3.94 -9.75
N TYR A 154 -6.76 -3.90 -8.45
CA TYR A 154 -7.71 -4.24 -7.38
C TYR A 154 -8.94 -3.34 -7.38
N ILE A 155 -8.76 -2.04 -7.63
CA ILE A 155 -9.87 -1.08 -7.70
C ILE A 155 -10.72 -1.33 -8.95
N LYS A 156 -10.08 -1.52 -10.11
CA LYS A 156 -10.77 -1.80 -11.38
C LYS A 156 -11.59 -3.10 -11.32
N GLN A 157 -11.12 -4.08 -10.55
CA GLN A 157 -11.73 -5.40 -10.43
C GLN A 157 -12.53 -5.58 -9.14
N ALA A 158 -12.82 -4.52 -8.39
CA ALA A 158 -13.52 -4.61 -7.11
C ALA A 158 -14.87 -5.36 -7.21
N GLU A 159 -15.64 -5.14 -8.29
CA GLU A 159 -16.88 -5.88 -8.55
C GLU A 159 -16.65 -7.37 -8.82
N ALA A 160 -15.53 -7.74 -9.45
CA ALA A 160 -15.17 -9.14 -9.67
C ALA A 160 -14.86 -9.84 -8.33
N PHE A 161 -14.12 -9.19 -7.43
CA PHE A 161 -13.89 -9.68 -6.06
C PHE A 161 -15.23 -9.87 -5.32
N LYS A 162 -16.10 -8.87 -5.37
CA LYS A 162 -17.43 -8.93 -4.75
C LYS A 162 -18.28 -10.07 -5.31
N SER A 163 -18.25 -10.29 -6.63
CA SER A 163 -18.97 -11.41 -7.27
C SER A 163 -18.48 -12.80 -6.84
N LYS A 164 -17.24 -12.89 -6.35
CA LYS A 164 -16.64 -14.09 -5.75
C LYS A 164 -16.92 -14.23 -4.25
N GLY A 165 -17.79 -13.38 -3.70
CA GLY A 165 -18.17 -13.38 -2.29
C GLY A 165 -17.12 -12.77 -1.37
N VAL A 166 -16.24 -11.89 -1.88
CA VAL A 166 -15.38 -11.06 -1.03
C VAL A 166 -16.19 -9.88 -0.51
N ASP A 167 -16.28 -9.75 0.81
CA ASP A 167 -16.99 -8.66 1.47
C ASP A 167 -16.20 -7.35 1.42
N GLN A 168 -14.86 -7.44 1.55
CA GLN A 168 -13.99 -6.27 1.61
C GLN A 168 -12.64 -6.55 0.94
N VAL A 169 -12.19 -5.59 0.13
CA VAL A 169 -10.80 -5.51 -0.34
C VAL A 169 -10.11 -4.39 0.43
N ILE A 170 -8.96 -4.67 1.02
CA ILE A 170 -8.21 -3.76 1.88
C ILE A 170 -6.79 -3.59 1.34
N VAL A 171 -6.42 -2.35 1.01
CA VAL A 171 -5.03 -1.96 0.77
C VAL A 171 -4.38 -1.64 2.11
N LEU A 172 -3.31 -2.33 2.46
CA LEU A 172 -2.63 -2.17 3.74
C LEU A 172 -1.21 -1.62 3.55
N ALA A 173 -0.84 -0.59 4.31
CA ALA A 173 0.55 -0.14 4.41
C ALA A 173 0.87 0.42 5.80
N GLN A 174 2.15 0.63 6.08
CA GLN A 174 2.60 1.25 7.32
C GLN A 174 2.31 2.76 7.38
N ASN A 175 2.17 3.42 6.22
CA ASN A 175 1.86 4.85 6.12
C ASN A 175 0.71 5.25 7.06
N ASP A 176 0.73 6.49 7.55
CA ASP A 176 -0.33 7.01 8.40
C ASP A 176 -1.70 7.05 7.66
N PRO A 177 -2.82 7.05 8.41
CA PRO A 177 -4.15 6.93 7.80
C PRO A 177 -4.52 8.10 6.89
N PHE A 178 -3.92 9.29 7.06
CA PHE A 178 -4.20 10.43 6.20
C PHE A 178 -3.55 10.27 4.83
N VAL A 179 -2.29 9.80 4.80
CA VAL A 179 -1.60 9.45 3.55
C VAL A 179 -2.35 8.32 2.83
N MET A 180 -2.79 7.30 3.57
CA MET A 180 -3.58 6.20 2.99
C MET A 180 -4.91 6.68 2.42
N SER A 181 -5.63 7.57 3.14
CA SER A 181 -6.86 8.20 2.67
C SER A 181 -6.65 8.99 1.38
N ALA A 182 -5.67 9.90 1.36
CA ALA A 182 -5.36 10.71 0.19
C ALA A 182 -4.97 9.85 -1.01
N TRP A 183 -4.25 8.75 -0.76
CA TRP A 183 -3.88 7.81 -1.82
C TRP A 183 -5.09 7.05 -2.37
N GLY A 184 -6.06 6.68 -1.53
CA GLY A 184 -7.34 6.12 -1.95
C GLY A 184 -8.13 7.09 -2.83
N VAL A 185 -8.21 8.37 -2.44
CA VAL A 185 -8.83 9.44 -3.23
C VAL A 185 -8.13 9.60 -4.59
N GLN A 186 -6.80 9.67 -4.60
CA GLN A 186 -6.01 9.80 -5.84
C GLN A 186 -6.26 8.64 -6.82
N ASN A 187 -6.46 7.43 -6.31
CA ASN A 187 -6.78 6.26 -7.14
C ASN A 187 -8.28 6.12 -7.46
N LYS A 188 -9.12 7.03 -6.97
CA LYS A 188 -10.58 6.98 -7.14
C LYS A 188 -11.16 5.66 -6.62
N ALA A 189 -10.65 5.20 -5.47
CA ALA A 189 -11.09 3.97 -4.83
C ALA A 189 -12.52 4.08 -4.27
N GLU A 190 -12.92 5.30 -3.87
CA GLU A 190 -14.22 5.57 -3.25
C GLU A 190 -14.50 4.60 -2.09
N ASP A 191 -15.68 4.00 -2.04
CA ASP A 191 -16.10 2.98 -1.08
C ASP A 191 -15.79 1.54 -1.54
N LYS A 192 -15.21 1.35 -2.74
CA LYS A 192 -14.97 0.03 -3.35
C LYS A 192 -13.82 -0.73 -2.69
N VAL A 193 -12.81 -0.01 -2.20
CA VAL A 193 -11.59 -0.56 -1.61
C VAL A 193 -11.18 0.30 -0.41
N ILE A 194 -10.92 -0.35 0.72
CA ILE A 194 -10.52 0.33 1.95
C ILE A 194 -9.00 0.52 1.96
N PHE A 195 -8.54 1.75 2.24
CA PHE A 195 -7.12 2.05 2.39
C PHE A 195 -6.79 2.16 3.88
N ALA A 196 -6.23 1.08 4.44
CA ALA A 196 -5.96 0.94 5.86
C ALA A 196 -4.46 1.01 6.20
N THR A 197 -4.22 1.30 7.47
CA THR A 197 -2.91 1.49 8.07
C THR A 197 -2.62 0.40 9.08
N ASP A 198 -1.44 -0.21 8.96
CA ASP A 198 -0.78 -1.03 9.98
C ASP A 198 0.38 -0.23 10.59
N LEU A 199 0.05 0.81 11.37
CA LEU A 199 0.97 1.90 11.74
C LEU A 199 2.23 1.40 12.45
N ASN A 200 2.07 0.40 13.32
CA ASN A 200 3.13 -0.19 14.13
C ASN A 200 3.68 -1.50 13.54
N LEU A 201 3.22 -1.90 12.34
CA LEU A 201 3.52 -3.20 11.72
C LEU A 201 3.10 -4.41 12.57
N GLU A 202 2.17 -4.25 13.52
CA GLU A 202 1.79 -5.34 14.44
C GLU A 202 1.17 -6.52 13.67
N PHE A 203 0.32 -6.21 12.70
CA PHE A 203 -0.29 -7.25 11.86
C PHE A 203 0.75 -7.89 10.96
N SER A 204 1.53 -7.06 10.27
CA SER A 204 2.54 -7.48 9.29
C SER A 204 3.69 -8.28 9.93
N LYS A 205 4.14 -7.91 11.13
CA LYS A 205 5.04 -8.73 11.96
C LYS A 205 4.34 -10.00 12.42
N GLY A 206 3.06 -9.89 12.77
CA GLY A 206 2.22 -11.00 13.21
C GLY A 206 2.07 -12.13 12.19
N ILE A 207 2.02 -11.80 10.90
CA ILE A 207 1.96 -12.73 9.76
C ILE A 207 3.34 -13.12 9.21
N GLY A 208 4.42 -12.49 9.71
CA GLY A 208 5.78 -12.72 9.23
C GLY A 208 6.09 -12.08 7.87
N SER A 209 5.52 -10.93 7.54
CA SER A 209 5.74 -10.22 6.28
C SER A 209 6.01 -8.72 6.48
N ILE A 210 7.28 -8.40 6.69
CA ILE A 210 7.80 -7.04 6.74
C ILE A 210 8.93 -6.87 5.71
N ALA A 211 9.22 -5.63 5.33
CA ALA A 211 10.35 -5.26 4.51
C ALA A 211 11.22 -4.24 5.24
N ASP A 212 12.49 -4.57 5.49
CA ASP A 212 13.44 -3.58 6.00
C ASP A 212 14.03 -2.79 4.83
N LEU A 213 13.60 -1.54 4.71
CA LEU A 213 14.04 -0.59 3.67
C LEU A 213 14.89 0.54 4.28
N SER A 214 15.50 0.31 5.44
CA SER A 214 16.32 1.29 6.16
C SER A 214 17.52 1.77 5.32
N ALA A 215 18.11 0.89 4.49
CA ALA A 215 19.19 1.26 3.58
C ALA A 215 18.78 2.32 2.54
N MET A 216 17.50 2.46 2.25
CA MET A 216 16.92 3.48 1.37
C MET A 216 16.30 4.65 2.16
N GLY A 217 16.42 4.67 3.49
CA GLY A 217 15.87 5.71 4.36
C GLY A 217 14.38 5.57 4.70
N PHE A 218 13.74 4.43 4.36
CA PHE A 218 12.29 4.24 4.59
C PHE A 218 11.96 3.51 5.90
N GLY A 219 12.95 2.95 6.58
CA GLY A 219 12.77 2.13 7.79
C GLY A 219 12.10 0.79 7.51
N GLU A 220 11.56 0.17 8.55
CA GLU A 220 10.71 -1.02 8.42
C GLU A 220 9.36 -0.65 7.77
N ARG A 221 8.92 -1.46 6.83
CA ARG A 221 7.65 -1.33 6.11
C ARG A 221 6.89 -2.64 6.12
N THR A 222 5.62 -2.55 5.77
CA THR A 222 4.79 -3.69 5.38
C THR A 222 5.44 -4.43 4.21
N GLY A 223 5.38 -5.76 4.21
CA GLY A 223 5.79 -6.55 3.06
C GLY A 223 4.88 -6.30 1.84
N ARG A 224 5.29 -6.82 0.67
CA ARG A 224 4.40 -6.92 -0.49
C ARG A 224 3.78 -8.31 -0.52
N TYR A 225 2.47 -8.41 -0.34
CA TYR A 225 1.76 -9.67 -0.33
C TYR A 225 0.28 -9.48 -0.64
N ALA A 226 -0.39 -10.57 -1.01
CA ALA A 226 -1.83 -10.70 -0.89
C ALA A 226 -2.19 -11.77 0.13
N LEU A 227 -3.28 -11.55 0.86
CA LEU A 227 -3.79 -12.46 1.88
C LEU A 227 -5.30 -12.58 1.71
N ILE A 228 -5.79 -13.80 1.52
CA ILE A 228 -7.22 -14.12 1.52
C ILE A 228 -7.56 -14.66 2.90
N VAL A 229 -8.52 -14.01 3.56
CA VAL A 229 -9.03 -14.38 4.89
C VAL A 229 -10.50 -14.74 4.75
N ASP A 230 -10.92 -15.83 5.37
CA ASP A 230 -12.32 -16.24 5.48
C ASP A 230 -12.61 -16.61 6.94
N ASP A 231 -13.53 -15.90 7.57
CA ASP A 231 -13.86 -15.99 9.00
C ASP A 231 -12.61 -16.06 9.90
N LEU A 232 -11.76 -15.03 9.80
CA LEU A 232 -10.50 -14.89 10.55
C LEU A 232 -9.43 -15.94 10.22
N LYS A 233 -9.69 -16.89 9.33
CA LYS A 233 -8.72 -17.93 8.93
C LYS A 233 -8.06 -17.57 7.61
N VAL A 234 -6.77 -17.85 7.51
CA VAL A 234 -6.02 -17.69 6.26
C VAL A 234 -6.45 -18.76 5.26
N VAL A 235 -6.98 -18.33 4.12
CA VAL A 235 -7.30 -19.21 2.98
C VAL A 235 -6.10 -19.33 2.04
N ASP A 236 -5.42 -18.20 1.81
CA ASP A 236 -4.22 -18.12 0.97
C ASP A 236 -3.33 -16.97 1.45
N PHE A 237 -2.02 -17.18 1.43
CA PHE A 237 -1.02 -16.16 1.67
C PHE A 237 -0.02 -16.18 0.52
N SER A 238 0.07 -15.07 -0.20
CA SER A 238 0.89 -14.89 -1.41
C SER A 238 1.91 -13.76 -1.20
N PRO A 239 2.99 -14.00 -0.43
CA PRO A 239 4.09 -13.06 -0.29
C PRO A 239 4.94 -13.04 -1.56
N GLU A 240 5.36 -11.86 -1.98
CA GLU A 240 6.17 -11.72 -3.19
C GLU A 240 7.60 -12.22 -2.95
N PRO A 241 8.11 -13.12 -3.81
CA PRO A 241 9.51 -13.56 -3.75
C PRO A 241 10.48 -12.39 -3.99
N ASN A 242 10.07 -11.46 -4.86
CA ASN A 242 10.80 -10.24 -5.15
C ASN A 242 9.95 -9.00 -4.78
N PRO A 243 10.33 -8.22 -3.76
CA PRO A 243 9.52 -7.08 -3.31
C PRO A 243 9.41 -5.93 -4.35
N GLY A 244 10.24 -5.93 -5.38
CA GLY A 244 10.18 -4.98 -6.50
C GLY A 244 9.18 -5.37 -7.60
N ALA A 245 8.72 -6.62 -7.62
CA ALA A 245 7.80 -7.16 -8.63
C ALA A 245 6.36 -7.28 -8.11
N VAL A 246 5.43 -7.51 -9.02
CA VAL A 246 4.04 -7.89 -8.72
C VAL A 246 3.75 -9.13 -9.55
N GLU A 247 3.73 -10.28 -8.88
CA GLU A 247 3.47 -11.58 -9.46
C GLU A 247 2.33 -12.25 -8.68
N VAL A 248 2.66 -12.90 -7.56
CA VAL A 248 1.70 -13.70 -6.79
C VAL A 248 0.72 -12.87 -5.97
N SER A 249 1.03 -11.59 -5.73
CA SER A 249 0.12 -10.64 -5.07
C SER A 249 -0.73 -9.83 -6.05
N GLY A 250 -0.58 -10.03 -7.37
CA GLY A 250 -1.39 -9.34 -8.38
C GLY A 250 -2.88 -9.72 -8.32
N ALA A 251 -3.76 -8.76 -8.64
CA ALA A 251 -5.22 -8.93 -8.53
C ALA A 251 -5.75 -10.14 -9.32
N ASP A 252 -5.27 -10.35 -10.55
CA ASP A 252 -5.68 -11.50 -11.38
C ASP A 252 -5.30 -12.84 -10.74
N HIS A 253 -4.11 -12.92 -10.15
CA HIS A 253 -3.65 -14.13 -9.46
C HIS A 253 -4.47 -14.40 -8.20
N VAL A 254 -4.85 -13.36 -7.46
CA VAL A 254 -5.71 -13.50 -6.27
C VAL A 254 -7.14 -13.89 -6.67
N LEU A 255 -7.71 -13.29 -7.72
CA LEU A 255 -9.03 -13.66 -8.24
C LEU A 255 -9.11 -15.13 -8.67
N ALA A 256 -8.02 -15.68 -9.21
CA ALA A 256 -7.96 -17.09 -9.60
C ALA A 256 -8.00 -18.06 -8.40
N LYS A 257 -7.78 -17.57 -7.17
CA LYS A 257 -7.79 -18.35 -5.93
C LYS A 257 -9.11 -18.26 -5.15
N LEU A 258 -10.08 -17.47 -5.62
CA LEU A 258 -11.38 -17.20 -4.96
C LEU A 258 -12.54 -18.03 -5.50
#